data_AF-A0A3D1KEP9-F1
#
_entry.id   AF-A0A3D1KEP9-F1
#
_cell.length_a   1.000
_cell.length_b   1.000
_cell.length_c   1.000
_cell.angle_alpha   90.00
_cell.angle_beta   90.00
_cell.angle_gamma   90.00
#
_symmetry.space_group_name_H-M   'P 1'
#
loop_
_entity.id
_entity.type
_entity.pdbx_description
1 polymer ?
#
loop_
_entity_poly.entity_id
_entity_poly.type
_entity_poly.pdbx_seq_one_letter_code
_entity_poly.pdbx_strand_id
1 'polypeptide(L)'
;MKNVSDSFQTQWQENKQQLHHLFEQQERIFADLLHYSQQQETMHNHDFFVKDDYVRIVVEIKARERIGELWPSRWHSLPMLADMLTPIVGWLVSPNSLWRTMNKVANLEDEINRRITQLRK
;
A
#
# COMPACT_ATOMS: atom_id res chain seq x y z
N MET A 1 -47.14 4.62 48.69
CA MET A 1 -46.19 5.08 47.65
C MET A 1 -44.77 4.54 47.93
N LYS A 2 -44.56 3.21 47.91
CA LYS A 2 -43.24 2.59 48.15
C LYS A 2 -42.56 2.05 46.87
N ASN A 3 -43.30 1.83 45.79
CA ASN A 3 -42.82 1.04 44.64
C ASN A 3 -42.04 1.83 43.58
N VAL A 4 -41.94 3.16 43.68
CA VAL A 4 -41.25 4.00 42.68
C VAL A 4 -39.73 4.08 42.97
N SER A 5 -39.35 3.98 44.24
CA SER A 5 -37.94 4.02 44.66
C SER A 5 -37.21 2.73 44.28
N ASP A 6 -37.86 1.58 44.46
CA ASP A 6 -37.26 0.27 44.21
C ASP A 6 -37.10 0.01 42.70
N SER A 7 -38.05 0.47 41.88
CA SER A 7 -37.94 0.35 40.41
C SER A 7 -36.80 1.22 39.87
N PHE A 8 -36.61 2.43 40.42
CA PHE A 8 -35.52 3.32 40.01
C PHE A 8 -34.16 2.77 40.42
N GLN A 9 -34.02 2.24 41.65
CA GLN A 9 -32.77 1.63 42.11
C GLN A 9 -32.38 0.40 41.29
N THR A 10 -33.36 -0.44 40.95
CA THR A 10 -33.15 -1.62 40.11
C THR A 10 -32.69 -1.21 38.71
N GLN A 11 -33.39 -0.25 38.08
CA GLN A 11 -33.03 0.26 36.76
C GLN A 11 -31.66 0.97 36.74
N TRP A 12 -31.30 1.66 37.81
CA TRP A 12 -29.99 2.28 37.96
C TRP A 12 -28.86 1.24 38.03
N GLN A 13 -29.07 0.15 38.76
CA GLN A 13 -28.10 -0.95 38.84
C GLN A 13 -27.93 -1.66 37.49
N GLU A 14 -29.02 -1.90 36.76
CA GLU A 14 -28.98 -2.47 35.42
C GLU A 14 -28.21 -1.57 34.44
N ASN A 15 -28.51 -0.27 34.43
CA ASN A 15 -27.79 0.69 33.58
C ASN A 15 -26.29 0.74 33.89
N LYS A 16 -25.93 0.65 35.18
CA LYS A 16 -24.52 0.63 35.60
C LYS A 16 -23.81 -0.63 35.11
N GLN A 17 -24.46 -1.79 35.17
CA GLN A 17 -23.92 -3.05 34.65
C GLN A 17 -23.76 -3.01 33.12
N GLN A 18 -24.74 -2.45 32.41
CA GLN A 18 -24.66 -2.26 30.96
C GLN A 18 -23.49 -1.34 30.56
N LEU A 19 -23.29 -0.23 31.28
CA LEU A 19 -22.16 0.66 31.04
C LEU A 19 -20.81 -0.04 31.28
N HIS A 20 -20.67 -0.80 32.36
CA HIS A 20 -19.46 -1.57 32.59
C HIS A 20 -19.17 -2.58 31.46
N HIS A 21 -20.21 -3.27 30.99
CA HIS A 21 -20.06 -4.22 29.89
C HIS A 21 -19.62 -3.53 28.58
N LEU A 22 -20.17 -2.35 28.28
CA LEU A 22 -19.78 -1.56 27.11
C LEU A 22 -18.31 -1.11 27.18
N PHE A 23 -17.82 -0.72 28.36
CA PHE A 23 -16.41 -0.37 28.55
C PHE A 23 -15.49 -1.57 28.32
N GLU A 24 -15.83 -2.75 28.85
CA GLU A 24 -15.04 -3.97 28.61
C GLU A 24 -15.01 -4.36 27.13
N GLN A 25 -16.12 -4.21 26.40
CA GLN A 25 -16.17 -4.43 24.96
C GLN A 25 -15.29 -3.44 24.21
N GLN A 26 -15.31 -2.17 24.60
CA GLN A 26 -14.49 -1.13 23.99
C GLN A 26 -13.00 -1.38 24.19
N GLU A 27 -12.58 -1.79 25.39
CA GLU A 27 -11.18 -2.16 25.66
C GLU A 27 -10.71 -3.33 24.81
N ARG A 28 -11.56 -4.34 24.60
CA ARG A 28 -11.25 -5.47 23.70
C ARG A 28 -11.11 -5.01 22.25
N ILE A 29 -12.02 -4.17 21.77
CA ILE A 29 -11.94 -3.61 20.40
C ILE A 29 -10.64 -2.81 20.21
N PHE A 30 -10.24 -2.00 21.19
CA PHE A 30 -8.98 -1.26 21.12
C PHE A 30 -7.76 -2.17 21.16
N ALA A 31 -7.76 -3.20 22.00
CA ALA A 31 -6.68 -4.18 22.05
C ALA A 31 -6.55 -4.94 20.73
N ASP A 32 -7.68 -5.36 20.14
CA ASP A 32 -7.71 -6.03 18.84
C ASP A 32 -7.22 -5.09 17.73
N LEU A 33 -7.68 -3.83 17.70
CA LEU A 33 -7.22 -2.83 16.73
C LEU A 33 -5.71 -2.57 16.82
N LEU A 34 -5.17 -2.46 18.04
CA LEU A 34 -3.72 -2.31 18.27
C LEU A 34 -2.94 -3.55 17.83
N HIS A 35 -3.49 -4.74 18.05
CA HIS A 35 -2.87 -5.97 17.59
C HIS A 35 -2.88 -6.08 16.06
N TYR A 36 -4.00 -5.72 15.42
CA TYR A 36 -4.11 -5.63 13.97
C TYR A 36 -3.16 -4.58 13.37
N SER A 37 -2.99 -3.41 14.00
CA SER A 37 -2.05 -2.39 13.51
C SER A 37 -0.60 -2.84 13.63
N GLN A 38 -0.23 -3.51 14.72
CA GLN A 38 1.11 -4.09 14.89
C GLN A 38 1.36 -5.23 13.89
N GLN A 39 0.35 -6.06 13.61
CA GLN A 39 0.46 -7.09 12.57
C GLN A 39 0.61 -6.49 11.17
N GLN A 40 -0.11 -5.41 10.85
CA GLN A 40 0.03 -4.71 9.55
C GLN A 40 1.44 -4.13 9.34
N GLU A 41 2.07 -3.57 10.38
CA GLU A 41 3.47 -3.12 10.28
C GLU A 41 4.45 -4.28 10.06
N THR A 42 4.17 -5.46 10.60
CA THR A 42 4.98 -6.66 10.34
C THR A 42 4.70 -7.32 9.00
N MET A 43 3.47 -7.23 8.45
CA MET A 43 3.14 -7.76 7.12
C MET A 43 3.72 -6.90 6.00
N HIS A 44 3.82 -5.59 6.18
CA HIS A 44 4.47 -4.71 5.19
C HIS A 44 5.99 -4.93 5.05
N ASN A 45 6.65 -5.59 6.01
CA ASN A 45 8.06 -5.94 5.91
C ASN A 45 8.33 -7.29 5.21
N HIS A 46 7.30 -7.98 4.71
CA HIS A 46 7.42 -9.28 4.04
C HIS A 46 6.77 -9.38 2.66
N ASP A 47 6.43 -8.26 2.03
CA ASP A 47 5.92 -8.25 0.66
C ASP A 47 7.07 -8.24 -0.35
N PHE A 48 7.62 -9.43 -0.60
CA PHE A 48 8.50 -9.72 -1.74
C PHE A 48 7.80 -9.62 -3.12
N PHE A 49 6.72 -8.82 -3.24
CA PHE A 49 5.93 -8.66 -4.46
C PHE A 49 5.58 -7.21 -4.78
N VAL A 50 6.64 -6.47 -5.06
CA VAL A 50 6.64 -5.09 -5.55
C VAL A 50 6.29 -4.99 -7.06
N LYS A 51 5.30 -5.74 -7.58
CA LYS A 51 5.03 -5.74 -9.03
C LYS A 51 4.57 -4.37 -9.56
N ASP A 52 3.77 -3.66 -8.79
CA ASP A 52 3.27 -2.34 -9.19
C ASP A 52 4.32 -1.24 -9.04
N ASP A 53 5.23 -1.32 -8.05
CA ASP A 53 6.28 -0.30 -7.97
C ASP A 53 7.34 -0.48 -9.06
N TYR A 54 7.61 -1.67 -9.59
CA TYR A 54 8.45 -1.78 -10.80
C TYR A 54 7.81 -1.08 -12.00
N VAL A 55 6.48 -1.18 -12.17
CA VAL A 55 5.78 -0.49 -13.26
C VAL A 55 5.89 1.01 -13.04
N ARG A 56 5.65 1.49 -11.82
CA ARG A 56 5.79 2.89 -11.44
C ARG A 56 7.19 3.42 -11.71
N ILE A 57 8.23 2.68 -11.30
CA ILE A 57 9.64 3.02 -11.55
C ILE A 57 9.90 3.17 -13.05
N VAL A 58 9.47 2.19 -13.85
CA VAL A 58 9.72 2.21 -15.31
C VAL A 58 8.97 3.36 -15.99
N VAL A 59 7.72 3.61 -15.60
CA VAL A 59 6.93 4.73 -16.13
C VAL A 59 7.58 6.07 -15.78
N GLU A 60 8.07 6.23 -14.55
CA GLU A 60 8.78 7.44 -14.13
C GLU A 60 10.07 7.65 -14.92
N ILE A 61 10.87 6.60 -15.13
CA ILE A 61 12.07 6.64 -15.97
C ILE A 61 11.69 7.10 -17.40
N LYS A 62 10.66 6.51 -18.00
CA LYS A 62 10.18 6.87 -19.34
C LYS A 62 9.63 8.30 -19.41
N ALA A 63 8.92 8.75 -18.37
CA ALA A 63 8.39 10.11 -18.30
C ALA A 63 9.52 11.14 -18.25
N ARG A 64 10.56 10.87 -17.45
CA ARG A 64 11.75 11.73 -17.33
C ARG A 64 12.57 11.75 -18.62
N GLU A 65 12.75 10.59 -19.28
CA GLU A 65 13.36 10.52 -20.61
C GLU A 65 12.66 11.45 -21.62
N ARG A 66 11.32 11.51 -21.61
CA ARG A 66 10.53 12.36 -22.53
C ARG A 66 10.72 13.86 -22.29
N ILE A 67 10.98 14.29 -21.06
CA ILE A 67 11.22 15.69 -20.71
C ILE A 67 12.72 16.06 -20.77
N GLY A 68 13.58 15.16 -21.25
CA GLY A 68 15.02 15.37 -21.36
C GLY A 68 15.78 15.22 -20.05
N GLU A 69 15.10 14.79 -18.99
CA GLU A 69 15.75 14.43 -17.73
C GLU A 69 16.30 13.01 -17.85
N LEU A 70 17.62 12.92 -17.93
CA LEU A 70 18.34 11.65 -17.88
C LEU A 70 18.33 11.15 -16.43
N TRP A 71 17.20 10.84 -15.81
CA TRP A 71 17.21 10.23 -14.48
C TRP A 71 16.89 8.74 -14.58
N PRO A 72 17.78 7.85 -14.10
CA PRO A 72 19.13 8.10 -13.60
C PRO A 72 20.16 8.12 -14.76
N SER A 73 21.09 9.08 -14.75
CA SER A 73 21.73 9.58 -15.98
C SER A 73 22.86 8.76 -16.56
N ARG A 74 23.27 7.67 -15.91
CA ARG A 74 24.57 7.04 -16.18
C ARG A 74 24.64 5.56 -15.81
N TRP A 75 23.53 4.83 -15.91
CA TRP A 75 23.61 3.39 -15.68
C TRP A 75 24.20 2.72 -16.93
N HIS A 76 25.37 2.13 -16.77
CA HIS A 76 26.03 1.37 -17.84
C HIS A 76 25.45 -0.05 -17.96
N SER A 77 24.63 -0.45 -16.99
CA SER A 77 24.03 -1.78 -16.90
C SER A 77 22.76 -1.78 -16.03
N LEU A 78 21.87 -2.75 -16.25
CA LEU A 78 20.67 -2.95 -15.44
C LEU A 78 20.96 -3.20 -13.95
N PRO A 79 22.02 -3.95 -13.57
CA PRO A 79 22.44 -4.05 -12.17
C PRO A 79 22.75 -2.70 -11.55
N MET A 80 23.54 -1.86 -12.23
CA MET A 80 23.88 -0.53 -11.73
C MET A 80 22.65 0.37 -11.56
N LEU A 81 21.69 0.27 -12.47
CA LEU A 81 20.41 0.96 -12.36
C LEU A 81 19.64 0.51 -11.12
N ALA A 82 19.54 -0.80 -10.89
CA ALA A 82 18.84 -1.35 -9.75
C ALA A 82 19.51 -0.97 -8.42
N ASP A 83 20.84 -0.97 -8.37
CA ASP A 83 21.61 -0.52 -7.20
C ASP A 83 21.36 0.96 -6.91
N MET A 84 21.31 1.81 -7.95
CA MET A 84 20.98 3.24 -7.79
C MET A 84 19.55 3.48 -7.32
N LEU A 85 18.59 2.67 -7.79
CA LEU A 85 17.19 2.80 -7.43
C LEU A 85 16.89 2.32 -6.01
N THR A 86 17.59 1.28 -5.54
CA THR A 86 17.41 0.67 -4.21
C THR A 86 17.32 1.68 -3.06
N PRO A 87 18.26 2.64 -2.89
CA PRO A 87 18.16 3.65 -1.84
C PRO A 87 17.04 4.69 -2.09
N ILE A 88 16.63 4.91 -3.34
CA ILE A 88 15.56 5.87 -3.68
C ILE A 88 14.19 5.30 -3.32
N VAL A 89 13.99 4.02 -3.63
CA VAL A 89 12.69 3.35 -3.45
C VAL A 89 12.54 2.74 -2.05
N GLY A 90 13.65 2.61 -1.30
CA GLY A 90 13.66 2.10 0.07
C GLY A 90 13.66 0.56 0.18
N TRP A 91 13.87 -0.15 -0.92
CA TRP A 91 13.88 -1.62 -0.97
C TRP A 91 14.78 -2.13 -2.10
N LEU A 92 15.25 -3.38 -1.99
CA LEU A 92 16.19 -3.98 -2.94
C LEU A 92 15.56 -4.18 -4.32
N VAL A 93 15.98 -3.37 -5.30
CA VAL A 93 15.52 -3.49 -6.67
C VAL A 93 16.23 -4.65 -7.36
N SER A 94 15.46 -5.58 -7.91
CA SER A 94 15.97 -6.70 -8.70
C SER A 94 16.16 -6.26 -10.16
N PRO A 95 17.37 -6.40 -10.73
CA PRO A 95 17.62 -6.09 -12.14
C PRO A 95 16.73 -6.90 -13.09
N ASN A 96 16.44 -8.16 -12.75
CA ASN A 96 15.62 -9.04 -13.57
C ASN A 96 14.15 -8.61 -13.60
N SER A 97 13.60 -8.25 -12.44
CA SER A 97 12.23 -7.75 -12.34
C SER A 97 12.07 -6.40 -13.02
N LEU A 98 13.08 -5.53 -12.89
CA LEU A 98 13.13 -4.25 -13.58
C LEU A 98 13.16 -4.45 -15.11
N TRP A 99 14.05 -5.30 -15.61
CA TRP A 99 14.15 -5.62 -17.04
C TRP A 99 12.85 -6.20 -17.61
N ARG A 100 12.24 -7.18 -16.93
CA ARG A 100 10.96 -7.75 -17.34
C ARG A 100 9.88 -6.68 -17.45
N THR A 101 9.87 -5.75 -16.50
CA THR A 101 8.87 -4.67 -16.47
C THR A 101 9.12 -3.63 -17.54
N MET A 102 10.38 -3.27 -17.81
CA MET A 102 10.77 -2.42 -18.93
C MET A 102 10.28 -2.98 -20.28
N ASN A 103 10.52 -4.27 -20.54
CA ASN A 103 10.03 -4.91 -21.76
C ASN A 103 8.51 -4.97 -21.85
N LYS A 104 7.84 -5.23 -20.71
CA LYS A 104 6.38 -5.25 -20.66
C LYS A 104 5.80 -3.87 -21.02
N VAL A 105 6.37 -2.79 -20.48
CA VAL A 105 5.93 -1.42 -20.78
C VAL A 105 6.20 -1.07 -22.24
N ALA A 106 7.38 -1.40 -22.78
CA ALA A 106 7.69 -1.16 -24.19
C ALA A 106 6.69 -1.86 -25.14
N ASN A 107 6.36 -3.13 -24.87
CA ASN A 107 5.36 -3.85 -25.67
C ASN A 107 3.97 -3.20 -25.61
N LEU A 108 3.60 -2.62 -24.46
CA LEU A 108 2.33 -1.90 -24.32
C LEU A 108 2.35 -0.58 -25.09
N GLU A 109 3.47 0.16 -25.08
CA GLU A 109 3.65 1.38 -25.87
C GLU A 109 3.54 1.08 -27.37
N ASP A 110 4.17 0.01 -27.85
CA ASP A 110 4.08 -0.42 -29.25
C ASP A 110 2.63 -0.79 -29.64
N GLU A 111 1.93 -1.51 -28.77
CA GLU A 111 0.52 -1.86 -29.00
C GLU A 111 -0.38 -0.62 -29.05
N ILE A 112 -0.17 0.34 -28.15
CA ILE A 112 -0.90 1.62 -28.15
C ILE A 112 -0.65 2.37 -29.45
N ASN A 113 0.61 2.49 -29.89
CA ASN A 113 0.98 3.17 -31.12
C ASN A 113 0.37 2.50 -32.36
N ARG A 114 0.34 1.15 -32.37
CA ARG A 114 -0.31 0.37 -33.42
C ARG A 114 -1.81 0.68 -33.49
N ARG A 115 -2.50 0.69 -32.35
CA ARG A 115 -3.94 1.01 -32.28
C ARG A 115 -4.25 2.44 -32.68
N ILE A 116 -3.43 3.42 -32.26
CA ILE A 116 -3.58 4.82 -32.67
C ILE A 116 -3.47 4.94 -34.19
N THR A 117 -2.53 4.23 -34.81
CA THR A 117 -2.36 4.24 -36.27
C THR A 117 -3.54 3.62 -37.00
N GLN A 118 -4.12 2.54 -36.45
CA GLN A 118 -5.34 1.92 -37.00
C GLN A 118 -6.56 2.84 -36.90
N LEU A 119 -6.71 3.59 -35.79
CA LEU A 119 -7.81 4.53 -35.58
C LEU A 119 -7.71 5.80 -36.42
N ARG A 120 -6.53 6.13 -36.95
CA ARG A 120 -6.30 7.29 -37.83
C ARG A 120 -6.55 6.99 -39.31
N LYS A 121 -6.80 5.72 -39.68
CA LYS A 121 -7.20 5.31 -41.03
C LYS A 121 -8.72 5.33 -41.16
#